data_AF-A0A838NIZ1-F1
#
_entry.id   AF-A0A838NIZ1-F1
#
_cell.length_a   1.000
_cell.length_b   1.000
_cell.length_c   1.000
_cell.angle_alpha   90.00
_cell.angle_beta   90.00
_cell.angle_gamma   90.00
#
_symmetry.space_group_name_H-M   'P 1'
#
loop_
_entity.id
_entity.type
_entity.pdbx_description
1 polymer ?
#
loop_
_entity_poly.entity_id
_entity_poly.type
_entity_poly.pdbx_seq_one_letter_code
_entity_poly.pdbx_strand_id
1 'polypeptide(L)'
;MEPRPLDEPATTQRLGLEYVVVPVGPGTMTDATMDRIHGILRQAGDAPVFVHCGSGSRVGGALLPYLMLDQGLEEEEAVDQAMRVGLRSAELLEWGLDYARRKSI
;
A
#
# COMPACT_ATOMS: atom_id res chain seq x y z
N MET A 1 -7.28 23.76 8.68
CA MET A 1 -7.35 22.62 7.73
C MET A 1 -7.19 23.20 6.35
N GLU A 2 -6.13 22.82 5.63
CA GLU A 2 -5.88 23.30 4.27
C GLU A 2 -7.02 22.81 3.36
N PRO A 3 -7.57 23.64 2.45
CA PRO A 3 -8.61 23.20 1.54
C PRO A 3 -8.07 22.04 0.69
N ARG A 4 -8.82 20.94 0.64
CA ARG A 4 -8.61 19.85 -0.31
C ARG A 4 -9.51 20.15 -1.51
N PRO A 5 -9.04 20.88 -2.55
CA PRO A 5 -9.90 21.30 -3.65
C PRO A 5 -10.38 20.12 -4.51
N LEU A 6 -9.72 18.96 -4.40
CA LEU A 6 -10.07 17.76 -5.13
C LEU A 6 -10.94 16.83 -4.27
N ASP A 7 -12.16 16.61 -4.72
CA ASP A 7 -12.97 15.47 -4.28
C ASP A 7 -12.49 14.24 -5.06
N GLU A 8 -11.56 13.50 -4.45
CA GLU A 8 -10.96 12.28 -5.02
C GLU A 8 -12.03 11.23 -5.41
N PRO A 9 -12.99 10.85 -4.53
CA PRO A 9 -14.07 9.95 -4.92
C PRO A 9 -14.89 10.45 -6.10
N ALA A 10 -15.37 11.70 -6.09
CA ALA A 10 -16.22 12.19 -7.17
C ALA A 10 -15.46 12.30 -8.51
N THR A 11 -14.17 12.63 -8.45
CA THR A 11 -13.32 12.74 -9.64
C THR A 11 -13.01 11.39 -10.24
N THR A 12 -12.63 10.42 -9.41
CA THR A 12 -12.32 9.04 -9.85
C THR A 12 -13.55 8.35 -10.44
N GLN A 13 -14.71 8.48 -9.79
CA GLN A 13 -15.99 7.98 -10.32
C GLN A 13 -16.34 8.58 -11.69
N ARG A 14 -16.17 9.90 -11.86
CA ARG A 14 -16.37 10.57 -13.16
C ARG A 14 -15.43 10.09 -14.25
N LEU A 15 -14.24 9.63 -13.89
CA LEU A 15 -13.26 9.05 -14.81
C LEU A 15 -13.47 7.55 -15.04
N GLY A 16 -14.49 6.93 -14.43
CA GLY A 16 -14.74 5.50 -14.53
C GLY A 16 -13.75 4.63 -13.77
N LEU A 17 -13.04 5.20 -12.80
CA LEU A 17 -12.10 4.49 -11.94
C LEU A 17 -12.81 3.92 -10.72
N GLU A 18 -12.40 2.72 -10.30
CA GLU A 18 -12.71 2.23 -8.96
C GLU A 18 -11.90 3.01 -7.92
N TYR A 19 -12.57 3.44 -6.84
CA TYR A 19 -11.93 4.21 -5.77
C TYR A 19 -12.08 3.51 -4.43
N VAL A 20 -10.94 3.10 -3.86
CA VAL A 20 -10.89 2.39 -2.59
C VAL A 20 -10.04 3.17 -1.60
N VAL A 21 -10.60 3.47 -0.43
CA VAL A 21 -9.88 4.12 0.68
C VAL A 21 -9.58 3.09 1.76
N VAL A 22 -8.31 2.94 2.11
CA VAL A 22 -7.86 2.17 3.28
C VAL A 22 -7.09 3.08 4.22
N PRO A 23 -7.65 3.43 5.40
CA PRO A 23 -6.98 4.29 6.36
C PRO A 23 -5.76 3.60 6.99
N VAL A 24 -4.57 4.18 6.81
CA VAL A 24 -3.32 3.73 7.45
C VAL A 24 -2.75 4.85 8.32
N GLY A 25 -2.62 4.57 9.61
CA GLY A 25 -2.05 5.45 10.62
C GLY A 25 -2.03 4.77 12.00
N PRO A 26 -1.77 5.54 13.06
CA PRO A 26 -1.75 5.03 14.43
C PRO A 26 -3.04 4.28 14.77
N GLY A 27 -2.91 3.04 15.24
CA GLY A 27 -4.04 2.18 15.60
C GLY A 27 -4.72 1.44 14.44
N THR A 28 -4.36 1.70 13.18
CA THR A 28 -4.88 0.95 12.03
C THR A 28 -3.84 0.14 11.28
N MET A 29 -2.56 0.18 11.68
CA MET A 29 -1.50 -0.69 11.17
C MET A 29 -1.62 -2.10 11.77
N THR A 30 -2.68 -2.81 11.40
CA THR A 30 -3.01 -4.17 11.86
C THR A 30 -2.96 -5.15 10.70
N ASP A 31 -2.93 -6.45 11.00
CA ASP A 31 -2.99 -7.50 9.99
C ASP A 31 -4.27 -7.41 9.16
N ALA A 32 -5.42 -7.10 9.77
CA ALA A 32 -6.67 -6.94 9.04
C ALA A 32 -6.62 -5.80 8.01
N THR A 33 -5.94 -4.70 8.34
CA THR A 33 -5.71 -3.61 7.38
C THR A 33 -4.77 -4.06 6.26
N MET A 34 -3.71 -4.79 6.60
CA MET A 34 -2.78 -5.31 5.60
C MET A 34 -3.45 -6.34 4.67
N ASP A 35 -4.19 -7.30 5.22
CA ASP A 35 -4.98 -8.29 4.48
C ASP A 35 -5.92 -7.59 3.48
N ARG A 36 -6.55 -6.48 3.89
CA ARG A 36 -7.41 -5.69 3.00
C ARG A 36 -6.62 -5.04 1.85
N ILE A 37 -5.50 -4.39 2.14
CA ILE A 37 -4.67 -3.73 1.11
C ILE A 37 -4.13 -4.77 0.13
N HIS A 38 -3.52 -5.83 0.67
CA HIS A 38 -2.97 -6.93 -0.09
C HIS A 38 -4.03 -7.62 -0.95
N GLY A 39 -5.23 -7.84 -0.39
CA GLY A 39 -6.39 -8.37 -1.10
C GLY A 39 -6.85 -7.49 -2.27
N ILE A 40 -6.89 -6.17 -2.11
CA ILE A 40 -7.24 -5.23 -3.19
C ILE A 40 -6.24 -5.35 -4.35
N LEU A 41 -4.93 -5.38 -4.04
CA LEU A 41 -3.89 -5.50 -5.06
C LEU A 41 -3.98 -6.83 -5.81
N ARG A 42 -4.24 -7.94 -5.11
CA ARG A 42 -4.46 -9.25 -5.75
C ARG A 42 -5.73 -9.31 -6.58
N GLN A 43 -6.81 -8.66 -6.14
CA GLN A 43 -8.08 -8.61 -6.87
C GLN A 43 -8.00 -7.79 -8.16
N ALA A 44 -7.16 -6.75 -8.18
CA ALA A 44 -6.91 -5.97 -9.39
C ALA A 44 -6.28 -6.81 -10.51
N GLY A 45 -5.52 -7.86 -10.16
CA GLY A 45 -4.84 -8.72 -11.14
C GLY A 45 -3.91 -7.89 -12.02
N ASP A 46 -4.09 -7.97 -13.34
CA ASP A 46 -3.29 -7.23 -14.32
C ASP A 46 -3.79 -5.78 -14.55
N ALA A 47 -4.87 -5.36 -13.89
CA ALA A 47 -5.38 -4.01 -14.03
C ALA A 47 -4.41 -2.98 -13.40
N PRO A 48 -4.12 -1.85 -14.08
CA PRO A 48 -3.27 -0.81 -13.49
C PRO A 48 -3.89 -0.23 -12.22
N VAL A 49 -3.14 -0.24 -11.12
CA VAL A 49 -3.55 0.35 -9.83
C VAL A 49 -2.69 1.56 -9.51
N PHE A 50 -3.33 2.69 -9.20
CA PHE A 50 -2.65 3.86 -8.65
C PHE A 50 -2.87 3.93 -7.14
N VAL A 51 -1.80 3.78 -6.37
CA VAL A 51 -1.83 3.86 -4.90
C VAL A 51 -1.10 5.12 -4.46
N HIS A 52 -1.74 5.91 -3.60
CA HIS A 52 -1.14 7.14 -3.09
C HIS A 52 -1.36 7.32 -1.59
N CYS A 53 -0.55 8.19 -1.00
CA CYS A 53 -0.76 8.75 0.33
C CYS A 53 -0.13 10.15 0.35
N GLY A 54 -0.12 10.84 1.50
CA GLY A 54 0.44 12.19 1.59
C GLY A 54 1.92 12.35 1.18
N SER A 55 2.75 11.31 1.31
CA SER A 55 4.21 11.38 1.02
C SER A 55 4.79 10.14 0.35
N GLY A 56 3.94 9.21 -0.10
CA GLY A 56 4.37 7.88 -0.56
C GLY A 56 4.80 6.89 0.54
N SER A 57 5.13 7.36 1.76
CA SER A 57 5.70 6.49 2.80
C SER A 57 4.80 5.32 3.22
N ARG A 58 3.49 5.55 3.40
CA ARG A 58 2.51 4.49 3.70
C ARG A 58 2.35 3.50 2.55
N VAL A 59 2.44 3.99 1.32
CA VAL A 59 2.34 3.16 0.12
C VAL A 59 3.50 2.19 0.07
N GLY A 60 4.73 2.66 0.27
CA GLY A 60 5.91 1.78 0.24
C GLY A 60 5.84 0.67 1.29
N GLY A 61 5.46 0.99 2.54
CA GLY A 61 5.31 -0.03 3.58
C GLY A 61 4.21 -1.06 3.28
N ALA A 62 3.06 -0.59 2.79
CA ALA A 62 1.91 -1.46 2.48
C ALA A 62 2.09 -2.29 1.20
N LEU A 63 3.04 -1.93 0.33
CA LEU A 63 3.36 -2.70 -0.89
C LEU A 63 4.32 -3.86 -0.64
N LEU A 64 5.05 -3.89 0.50
CA LEU A 64 6.04 -4.94 0.78
C LEU A 64 5.48 -6.37 0.67
N PRO A 65 4.28 -6.69 1.23
CA PRO A 65 3.72 -8.02 1.07
C PRO A 65 3.42 -8.38 -0.39
N TYR A 66 2.92 -7.44 -1.18
CA TYR A 66 2.66 -7.68 -2.61
C TYR A 66 3.95 -7.92 -3.39
N LEU A 67 4.99 -7.12 -3.12
CA LEU A 67 6.29 -7.25 -3.77
C LEU A 67 6.95 -8.61 -3.46
N MET A 68 6.90 -9.05 -2.21
CA MET A 68 7.54 -10.30 -1.80
C MET A 68 6.69 -11.53 -2.14
N LEU A 69 5.40 -11.52 -1.80
CA LEU A 69 4.54 -12.70 -1.86
C LEU A 69 3.93 -12.95 -3.24
N ASP A 70 3.64 -11.89 -4.01
CA ASP A 70 2.99 -12.02 -5.33
C ASP A 70 3.94 -11.76 -6.49
N GLN A 71 4.87 -10.81 -6.34
CA GLN A 71 5.85 -10.49 -7.37
C GLN A 71 7.16 -11.29 -7.21
N GLY A 72 7.34 -11.98 -6.07
CA GLY A 72 8.48 -12.87 -5.83
C GLY A 72 9.82 -12.14 -5.67
N LEU A 73 9.81 -10.87 -5.29
CA LEU A 73 11.04 -10.13 -5.00
C LEU A 73 11.64 -10.62 -3.69
N GLU A 74 12.96 -10.74 -3.67
CA GLU A 74 13.70 -10.93 -2.43
C GLU A 74 13.52 -9.71 -1.50
N GLU A 75 13.65 -9.92 -0.20
CA GLU A 75 13.35 -8.89 0.80
C GLU A 75 14.11 -7.58 0.56
N GLU A 76 15.42 -7.66 0.28
CA GLU A 76 16.27 -6.49 0.00
C GLU A 76 15.76 -5.70 -1.22
N GLU A 77 15.41 -6.40 -2.30
CA GLU A 77 14.88 -5.77 -3.52
C GLU A 77 13.50 -5.14 -3.27
N ALA A 78 12.64 -5.80 -2.50
CA ALA A 78 11.33 -5.27 -2.13
C ALA A 78 11.46 -3.99 -1.28
N VAL A 79 12.41 -3.96 -0.33
CA VAL A 79 12.70 -2.78 0.47
C VAL A 79 13.22 -1.63 -0.38
N ASP A 80 14.14 -1.90 -1.30
CA ASP A 80 14.65 -0.90 -2.24
C ASP A 80 13.53 -0.28 -3.08
N GLN A 81 12.62 -1.10 -3.60
CA GLN A 81 11.46 -0.60 -4.34
C GLN A 81 10.52 0.22 -3.45
N ALA A 82 10.22 -0.25 -2.23
CA ALA A 82 9.41 0.50 -1.28
C ALA A 82 10.03 1.87 -0.93
N MET A 83 11.36 1.94 -0.80
CA MET A 83 12.09 3.19 -0.59
C MET A 83 12.01 4.12 -1.81
N ARG A 84 12.08 3.59 -3.04
CA ARG A 84 11.87 4.38 -4.27
C ARG A 84 10.46 4.95 -4.36
N VAL A 85 9.45 4.20 -3.93
CA VAL A 85 8.04 4.66 -3.84
C VAL A 85 7.88 5.81 -2.83
N GLY A 86 8.69 5.83 -1.77
CA GLY A 86 8.70 6.91 -0.78
C GLY A 86 8.71 6.45 0.67
N LEU A 87 8.89 5.15 0.95
CA LEU A 87 9.02 4.63 2.31
C LEU A 87 10.19 5.30 3.04
N ARG A 88 9.89 5.95 4.18
CA ARG A 88 10.89 6.58 5.06
C ARG A 88 10.70 6.24 6.54
N SER A 89 9.60 5.59 6.91
CA SER A 89 9.31 5.24 8.30
C SER A 89 9.76 3.81 8.60
N ALA A 90 10.55 3.64 9.66
CA ALA A 90 10.93 2.33 10.16
C ALA A 90 9.70 1.52 10.65
N GLU A 91 8.69 2.18 11.22
CA GLU A 91 7.45 1.52 11.66
C GLU A 91 6.67 0.93 10.48
N LEU A 92 6.59 1.66 9.36
CA LEU A 92 5.90 1.19 8.16
C LEU A 92 6.69 0.09 7.43
N LEU A 93 8.02 0.16 7.47
CA LEU A 93 8.90 -0.89 6.97
C LEU A 93 8.68 -2.19 7.75
N GLU A 94 8.75 -2.11 9.09
CA GLU A 94 8.59 -3.27 9.95
C GLU A 94 7.21 -3.89 9.80
N TRP A 95 6.14 -3.07 9.78
CA TRP A 95 4.78 -3.56 9.57
C TRP A 95 4.62 -4.36 8.27
N GLY A 96 5.22 -3.89 7.17
CA GLY A 96 5.22 -4.58 5.88
C GLY A 96 6.01 -5.89 5.88
N LEU A 97 7.24 -5.83 6.37
CA LEU A 97 8.16 -6.99 6.39
C LEU A 97 7.69 -8.08 7.34
N ASP A 98 7.30 -7.72 8.55
CA ASP A 98 6.83 -8.65 9.57
C ASP A 98 5.60 -9.44 9.05
N TYR A 99 4.62 -8.74 8.45
CA TYR A 99 3.49 -9.39 7.81
C TYR A 99 3.92 -10.34 6.69
N ALA A 100 4.79 -9.90 5.77
CA ALA A 100 5.25 -10.72 4.65
C ALA A 100 5.96 -11.99 5.14
N ARG A 101 6.91 -11.85 6.06
CA ARG A 101 7.68 -12.96 6.65
C ARG A 101 6.79 -14.01 7.30
N ARG A 102 5.75 -13.59 8.04
CA ARG A 102 4.80 -14.53 8.68
C ARG A 102 3.94 -15.31 7.67
N LYS A 103 3.70 -14.75 6.48
CA LYS A 103 2.85 -15.35 5.44
C LYS A 103 3.64 -16.16 4.40
N SER A 104 4.98 -16.08 4.41
CA SER A 104 5.87 -16.88 3.58
C SER A 104 6.15 -18.30 4.12
N ILE A 105 5.64 -18.64 5.31
CA ILE A 105 5.83 -19.94 5.99
C ILE A 105 4.66 -20.88 5.70
#